data_AF-A0A967WSC2-F1
#
_entry.id   AF-A0A967WSC2-F1
#
_cell.length_a   1.000
_cell.length_b   1.000
_cell.length_c   1.000
_cell.angle_alpha   90.00
_cell.angle_beta   90.00
_cell.angle_gamma   90.00
#
_symmetry.space_group_name_H-M   'P 1'
#
loop_
_entity.id
_entity.type
_entity.pdbx_description
1 polymer ?
#
loop_
_entity_poly.entity_id
_entity_poly.type
_entity_poly.pdbx_seq_one_letter_code
_entity_poly.pdbx_strand_id
1 'polypeptide(L)'
;MSRILSVLSGIVVIVLLVVLGGTLISMADSSTQAEPGTRASAGTAFTYQGRLSDGPSPASGSYDFAFELYDDPDSGSRVGPTVSEVVTVTQGLFAVELDFG
;
A
#
# COMPACT_ATOMS: atom_id res chain seq x y z
N MET A 1 -38.91 -28.80 25.96
CA MET A 1 -38.92 -27.32 25.96
C MET A 1 -37.81 -26.74 26.86
N SER A 2 -36.53 -27.09 26.62
CA SER A 2 -35.45 -26.75 27.58
C SER A 2 -34.20 -26.14 26.93
N ARG A 3 -34.24 -25.77 25.64
CA ARG A 3 -33.10 -25.20 24.91
C ARG A 3 -33.20 -23.68 24.72
N ILE A 4 -34.39 -23.09 24.85
CA ILE A 4 -34.60 -21.63 24.84
C ILE A 4 -34.27 -20.98 26.20
N LEU A 5 -34.37 -21.74 27.30
CA LEU A 5 -34.17 -21.21 28.67
C LEU A 5 -32.69 -21.00 29.05
N SER A 6 -31.75 -21.75 28.46
CA SER A 6 -30.30 -21.54 28.69
C SER A 6 -29.72 -20.33 27.97
N VAL A 7 -30.24 -19.98 26.78
CA VAL A 7 -29.72 -18.86 25.97
C VAL A 7 -30.17 -17.51 26.52
N LEU A 8 -31.41 -17.41 27.02
CA LEU A 8 -31.91 -16.21 27.71
C LEU A 8 -31.26 -16.00 29.09
N SER A 9 -30.96 -17.08 29.84
CA SER A 9 -30.22 -16.98 31.11
C SER A 9 -28.77 -16.51 30.89
N GLY A 10 -28.08 -17.03 29.87
CA GLY A 10 -26.72 -16.62 29.54
C GLY A 10 -26.60 -15.15 29.09
N ILE A 11 -27.53 -14.67 28.27
CA ILE A 11 -27.51 -13.28 27.78
C ILE A 11 -27.91 -12.28 28.89
N VAL A 12 -28.84 -12.63 29.77
CA VAL A 12 -29.24 -11.76 30.90
C VAL A 12 -28.13 -11.67 31.96
N VAL A 13 -27.38 -12.75 32.24
CA VAL A 13 -26.25 -12.72 33.19
C VAL A 13 -25.06 -11.91 32.66
N ILE A 14 -24.82 -11.93 31.34
CA ILE A 14 -23.76 -11.13 30.72
C ILE A 14 -24.13 -9.64 30.73
N VAL A 15 -25.40 -9.28 30.54
CA VAL A 15 -25.86 -7.88 30.61
C VAL A 15 -25.93 -7.37 32.06
N LEU A 16 -26.17 -8.24 33.05
CA LEU A 16 -26.19 -7.85 34.48
C LEU A 16 -24.80 -7.66 35.10
N LEU A 17 -23.74 -8.23 34.50
CA LEU A 17 -22.36 -8.08 34.98
C LEU A 17 -21.64 -6.81 34.49
N VAL A 18 -22.26 -6.04 33.58
CA VAL A 18 -21.63 -4.85 33.00
C VAL A 18 -22.00 -3.55 33.75
N VAL A 19 -22.93 -3.58 34.74
CA VAL A 19 -23.53 -2.33 35.26
C VAL A 19 -23.22 -1.98 36.73
N LEU A 20 -22.52 -2.81 37.52
CA LEU A 20 -22.20 -2.44 38.92
C LEU A 20 -20.72 -2.67 39.29
N GLY A 21 -19.89 -1.66 39.04
CA GLY A 21 -18.49 -1.66 39.48
C GLY A 21 -17.79 -0.32 39.22
N GLY A 22 -18.24 0.75 39.86
CA GLY A 22 -17.55 2.04 39.80
C GLY A 22 -16.26 2.05 40.61
N THR A 23 -15.14 2.43 39.99
CA THR A 23 -13.94 2.97 40.67
C THR A 23 -13.32 4.07 39.82
N LEU A 24 -12.93 5.15 40.50
CA LEU A 24 -12.35 6.38 40.00
C LEU A 24 -11.09 6.08 39.16
N ILE A 25 -11.15 6.24 37.84
CA ILE A 25 -9.94 6.20 37.01
C ILE A 25 -9.37 7.61 37.03
N SER A 26 -8.28 7.75 37.79
CA SER A 26 -7.45 8.95 37.84
C SER A 26 -7.13 9.41 36.43
N MET A 27 -7.46 10.66 36.14
CA MET A 27 -7.06 11.38 34.93
C MET A 27 -5.54 11.61 34.98
N ALA A 28 -4.76 10.55 34.76
CA ALA A 28 -3.47 10.73 34.14
C ALA A 28 -3.78 10.79 32.65
N ASP A 29 -3.97 12.00 32.15
CA ASP A 29 -3.86 12.29 30.73
C ASP A 29 -2.45 11.85 30.32
N SER A 30 -2.32 10.58 29.96
CA SER A 30 -1.21 10.11 29.17
C SER A 30 -1.54 10.60 27.79
N SER A 31 -1.33 11.89 27.55
CA SER A 31 -1.03 12.37 26.22
C SER A 31 0.24 11.60 25.84
N THR A 32 0.05 10.39 25.29
CA THR A 32 0.98 9.79 24.37
C THR A 32 1.07 10.82 23.27
N GLN A 33 1.97 11.78 23.48
CA GLN A 33 2.42 12.71 22.48
C GLN A 33 2.92 11.78 21.39
N ALA A 34 2.07 11.55 20.38
CA ALA A 34 2.50 10.93 19.16
C ALA A 34 3.68 11.77 18.74
N GLU A 35 4.89 11.22 18.90
CA GLU A 35 6.07 11.86 18.37
C GLU A 35 5.73 12.14 16.91
N PRO A 36 5.92 13.38 16.42
CA PRO A 36 5.73 13.66 15.00
C PRO A 36 6.72 12.76 14.28
N GLY A 37 6.24 11.58 13.86
CA GLY A 37 7.02 10.64 13.09
C GLY A 37 7.53 11.44 11.91
N THR A 38 8.84 11.55 11.78
CA THR A 38 9.46 12.20 10.64
C THR A 38 8.88 11.53 9.40
N ARG A 39 7.98 12.23 8.71
CA ARG A 39 7.55 11.82 7.38
C ARG A 39 8.79 11.99 6.51
N ALA A 40 9.53 10.90 6.30
CA ALA A 40 10.55 10.89 5.26
C ALA A 40 9.85 11.29 3.97
N SER A 41 10.36 12.31 3.28
CA SER A 41 9.92 12.58 1.92
C SER A 41 10.29 11.35 1.11
N ALA A 42 9.29 10.61 0.62
CA ALA A 42 9.56 9.64 -0.43
C ALA A 42 10.18 10.42 -1.60
N GLY A 43 11.26 9.90 -2.18
CA GLY A 43 11.78 10.43 -3.43
C GLY A 43 10.73 10.36 -4.53
N THR A 44 10.98 11.03 -5.64
CA THR A 44 10.15 10.99 -6.85
C THR A 44 10.35 9.72 -7.67
N ALA A 45 11.44 8.99 -7.41
CA ALA A 45 11.78 7.75 -8.07
C ALA A 45 10.80 6.61 -7.74
N PHE A 46 10.49 5.78 -8.73
CA PHE A 46 9.68 4.57 -8.59
C PHE A 46 10.17 3.44 -9.50
N THR A 47 9.88 2.19 -9.15
CA THR A 47 10.24 1.03 -9.98
C THR A 47 9.14 0.73 -11.00
N TYR A 48 9.48 0.75 -12.29
CA TYR A 48 8.64 0.28 -13.38
C TYR A 48 9.03 -1.15 -13.78
N GLN A 49 8.07 -2.07 -13.69
CA GLN A 49 8.25 -3.47 -14.04
C GLN A 49 7.38 -3.84 -15.23
N GLY A 50 7.91 -4.62 -16.16
CA GLY A 50 7.20 -5.00 -17.36
C GLY A 50 7.65 -6.33 -17.96
N ARG A 51 7.00 -6.70 -19.06
CA ARG A 51 7.37 -7.87 -19.87
C ARG A 51 7.56 -7.48 -21.34
N LEU A 52 8.69 -7.85 -21.91
CA LEU A 52 9.02 -7.71 -23.33
C LEU A 52 8.99 -9.06 -24.03
N SER A 53 8.42 -9.11 -25.22
CA SER A 53 8.42 -10.28 -26.10
C SER A 53 9.10 -9.92 -27.43
N ASP A 54 9.80 -10.88 -28.01
CA ASP A 54 10.30 -10.85 -29.39
C ASP A 54 9.46 -11.84 -30.22
N GLY A 55 8.47 -11.30 -30.94
CA GLY A 55 7.42 -12.09 -31.58
C GLY A 55 6.64 -12.94 -30.56
N PRO A 56 6.50 -14.27 -30.78
CA PRO A 56 5.79 -15.15 -29.85
C PRO A 56 6.62 -15.55 -28.63
N SER A 57 7.92 -15.21 -28.58
CA SER A 57 8.85 -15.66 -27.55
C SER A 57 9.17 -14.56 -26.54
N PRO A 58 9.43 -14.88 -25.27
CA PRO A 58 9.93 -13.89 -24.31
C PRO A 58 11.32 -13.39 -24.72
N ALA A 59 11.54 -12.07 -24.67
CA ALA A 59 12.82 -11.46 -24.99
C ALA A 59 13.90 -11.81 -23.95
N SER A 60 15.17 -11.83 -24.34
CA SER A 60 16.30 -12.00 -23.42
C SER A 60 17.54 -11.33 -23.97
N GLY A 61 18.17 -10.45 -23.18
CA GLY A 61 19.31 -9.63 -23.61
C GLY A 61 19.22 -8.20 -23.09
N SER A 62 20.15 -7.35 -23.52
CA SER A 62 20.10 -5.91 -23.26
C SER A 62 19.35 -5.19 -24.36
N TYR A 63 18.48 -4.26 -23.99
CA TYR A 63 17.65 -3.47 -24.90
C TYR A 63 17.70 -1.99 -24.52
N ASP A 64 17.64 -1.12 -25.52
CA ASP A 64 17.50 0.32 -25.31
C ASP A 64 16.02 0.65 -25.09
N PHE A 65 15.69 1.19 -23.92
CA PHE A 65 14.35 1.67 -23.58
C PHE A 65 14.33 3.20 -23.52
N ALA A 66 13.20 3.79 -23.91
CA ALA A 66 12.88 5.20 -23.67
C ALA A 66 11.54 5.27 -22.94
N PHE A 67 11.50 6.02 -21.83
CA PHE A 67 10.33 6.20 -20.99
C PHE A 67 9.88 7.66 -20.99
N GLU A 68 8.58 7.87 -21.12
CA GLU A 68 7.93 9.18 -21.07
C GLU A 68 6.74 9.11 -20.12
N LEU A 69 6.56 10.16 -19.30
CA LEU A 69 5.46 10.26 -18.35
C LEU A 69 4.44 11.29 -18.87
N TYR A 70 3.15 10.98 -18.76
CA TYR A 70 2.04 11.86 -19.11
C TYR A 70 1.09 12.02 -17.92
N ASP A 71 0.45 13.18 -17.78
CA ASP A 71 -0.44 13.50 -16.66
C ASP A 71 -1.90 13.03 -16.83
N ASP A 72 -2.28 12.61 -18.04
CA ASP A 72 -3.59 12.06 -18.37
C ASP A 72 -3.46 10.94 -19.44
N PRO A 73 -4.26 9.86 -19.33
CA PRO A 73 -4.15 8.70 -20.21
C PRO A 73 -4.56 8.94 -21.67
N ASP A 74 -5.41 9.94 -21.96
CA ASP A 74 -6.00 10.13 -23.29
C ASP A 74 -5.57 11.45 -23.95
N SER A 75 -5.38 12.51 -23.15
CA SER A 75 -5.09 13.87 -23.65
C SER A 75 -4.06 14.62 -22.79
N GLY A 76 -3.20 13.88 -22.10
CA GLY A 76 -2.19 14.45 -21.20
C GLY A 76 -1.06 15.19 -21.89
N SER A 77 -0.41 16.06 -21.12
CA SER A 77 0.88 16.66 -21.46
C SER A 77 2.02 15.86 -20.86
N ARG A 78 3.19 15.87 -21.54
CA ARG A 78 4.37 15.17 -21.04
C ARG A 78 4.87 15.83 -19.76
N VAL A 79 5.11 15.03 -18.72
CA VAL A 79 5.72 15.40 -17.45
C VAL A 79 7.19 15.02 -17.47
N GLY A 80 8.07 15.97 -17.18
CA GLY A 80 9.52 15.71 -17.07
C GLY A 80 10.24 15.39 -18.40
N PRO A 81 11.52 15.00 -18.31
CA PRO A 81 12.32 14.59 -19.46
C PRO A 81 11.99 13.16 -19.92
N THR A 82 12.43 12.79 -21.13
CA THR A 82 12.49 11.38 -21.54
C THR A 82 13.66 10.72 -20.83
N VAL A 83 13.45 9.54 -20.22
CA VAL A 83 14.49 8.74 -19.57
C VAL A 83 14.90 7.62 -20.52
N SER A 84 16.18 7.52 -20.88
CA SER A 84 16.69 6.50 -21.79
C SER A 84 17.71 5.60 -21.08
N GLU A 85 17.46 4.29 -21.06
CA GLU A 85 18.24 3.33 -20.29
C GLU A 85 18.52 2.04 -21.10
N VAL A 86 19.68 1.43 -20.87
CA VAL A 86 19.99 0.08 -21.36
C VAL A 86 19.52 -0.92 -20.31
N VAL A 87 18.45 -1.63 -20.60
CA VAL A 87 17.78 -2.52 -19.64
C VAL A 87 18.07 -3.97 -19.98
N THR A 88 18.54 -4.73 -18.99
CA THR A 88 18.65 -6.19 -19.11
C THR A 88 17.28 -6.83 -18.94
N VAL A 89 16.84 -7.55 -19.97
CA VAL A 89 15.61 -8.34 -19.99
C VAL A 89 15.98 -9.81 -19.81
N THR A 90 15.33 -10.49 -18.87
CA THR A 90 15.55 -11.93 -18.61
C THR A 90 14.22 -12.67 -18.70
N GLN A 91 14.10 -13.60 -19.65
CA GLN A 91 12.86 -14.34 -19.90
C GLN A 91 11.62 -13.43 -20.02
N GLY A 92 11.83 -12.30 -20.71
CA GLY A 92 10.85 -11.26 -20.96
C GLY A 92 10.69 -10.28 -19.81
N LEU A 93 11.12 -10.59 -18.58
CA LEU A 93 10.90 -9.70 -17.44
C LEU A 93 11.99 -8.64 -17.33
N PHE A 94 11.59 -7.43 -16.92
CA PHE A 94 12.51 -6.34 -16.60
C PHE A 94 11.94 -5.46 -15.49
N ALA A 95 12.85 -4.75 -14.82
CA ALA A 95 12.56 -3.74 -13.81
C ALA A 95 13.54 -2.57 -13.99
N VAL A 96 13.04 -1.34 -13.93
CA VAL A 96 13.83 -0.11 -14.06
C VAL A 96 13.39 0.86 -12.98
N GLU A 97 14.33 1.51 -12.31
CA GLU A 97 14.01 2.66 -11.46
C GLU A 97 13.92 3.90 -12.34
N LEU A 98 12.76 4.57 -12.31
CA LEU A 98 12.48 5.77 -13.09
C LEU A 98 12.29 6.95 -12.15
N ASP A 99 12.89 8.08 -12.50
CA ASP A 99 12.70 9.36 -11.85
C ASP A 99 12.55 10.44 -12.93
N PHE A 100 11.45 11.17 -12.90
CA PHE A 100 11.14 12.22 -13.86
C PHE A 100 11.34 13.64 -13.29
N GLY A 101 11.82 13.74 -12.04
CA GLY A 101 12.06 15.01 -11.31
C GLY A 101 11.01 15.37 -10.28
#